data_AF-A0A9W9H9A5-F1
#
_entry.id   AF-A0A9W9H9A5-F1
#
_cell.length_a   1.000
_cell.length_b   1.000
_cell.length_c   1.000
_cell.angle_alpha   90.00
_cell.angle_beta   90.00
_cell.angle_gamma   90.00
#
_symmetry.space_group_name_H-M   'P 1'
#
loop_
_entity.id
_entity.type
_entity.pdbx_description
1 polymer ?
#
loop_
_entity_poly.entity_id
_entity_poly.type
_entity_poly.pdbx_seq_one_letter_code
_entity_poly.pdbx_strand_id
1 'polypeptide(L)'
;MKDRDTVIDEFNNLVNMTSTELRDWLEEEQSQSSGWEVGSGETVGHESVLKGDHSGRMIAQILEHNPTENPSEYSDQDIDHMRRVVSYCKRHLAQEERAKHNTSSKSYRSLKNWGHDSLKE
;
A
#
# COMPACT_ATOMS: atom_id res chain seq x y z
N MET A 1 12.00 -15.70 5.02
CA MET A 1 10.69 -15.01 5.13
C MET A 1 10.64 -14.41 6.52
N LYS A 2 10.15 -13.17 6.68
CA LYS A 2 10.00 -12.57 8.01
C LYS A 2 8.96 -13.34 8.82
N ASP A 3 9.16 -13.43 10.13
CA ASP A 3 8.18 -14.02 11.05
C ASP A 3 6.89 -13.18 11.08
N ARG A 4 5.82 -13.76 11.66
CA ARG A 4 4.48 -13.15 11.67
C ARG A 4 4.48 -11.82 12.44
N ASP A 5 5.09 -11.79 13.62
CA ASP A 5 5.04 -10.63 14.51
C ASP A 5 5.77 -9.44 13.89
N THR A 6 6.96 -9.68 13.32
CA THR A 6 7.71 -8.64 12.58
C THR A 6 6.92 -8.09 11.39
N VAL A 7 6.16 -8.93 10.68
CA VAL A 7 5.34 -8.48 9.54
C VAL A 7 4.19 -7.60 10.01
N ILE A 8 3.51 -8.00 11.08
CA ILE A 8 2.38 -7.25 11.63
C ILE A 8 2.84 -5.89 12.12
N ASP A 9 3.93 -5.85 12.90
CA ASP A 9 4.51 -4.61 13.40
C ASP A 9 4.92 -3.68 12.23
N GLU A 10 5.64 -4.20 11.23
CA GLU A 10 6.03 -3.39 10.08
C GLU A 10 4.83 -2.94 9.24
N PHE A 11 3.77 -3.74 9.15
CA PHE A 11 2.55 -3.38 8.44
C PHE A 11 1.82 -2.23 9.14
N ASN A 12 1.57 -2.34 10.44
CA ASN A 12 0.89 -1.30 11.22
C ASN A 12 1.71 0.00 11.29
N ASN A 13 3.04 -0.09 11.26
CA ASN A 13 3.91 1.08 11.18
C ASN A 13 3.93 1.75 9.80
N LEU A 14 3.67 1.00 8.72
CA LEU A 14 3.72 1.52 7.35
C LEU A 14 2.34 1.94 6.83
N VAL A 15 1.27 1.27 7.21
CA VAL A 15 -0.09 1.61 6.78
C VAL A 15 -0.66 2.64 7.75
N ASN A 16 -0.65 3.91 7.34
CA ASN A 16 -1.11 5.03 8.16
C ASN A 16 -2.47 5.60 7.72
N MET A 17 -3.07 5.03 6.67
CA MET A 17 -4.44 5.33 6.25
C MET A 17 -5.42 4.38 6.92
N THR A 18 -6.53 4.92 7.44
CA THR A 18 -7.66 4.14 7.93
C THR A 18 -8.37 3.43 6.78
N SER A 19 -9.19 2.41 7.09
CA SER A 19 -9.98 1.70 6.09
C SER A 19 -10.89 2.63 5.29
N THR A 20 -11.52 3.61 5.94
CA THR A 20 -12.38 4.62 5.30
C THR A 20 -11.57 5.52 4.38
N GLU A 21 -10.47 6.11 4.87
CA GLU A 21 -9.62 6.98 4.05
C GLU A 21 -9.08 6.25 2.82
N LEU A 22 -8.72 4.98 2.97
CA LEU A 22 -8.21 4.16 1.87
C LEU A 22 -9.30 3.84 0.86
N ARG A 23 -10.54 3.56 1.29
CA ARG A 23 -11.67 3.34 0.38
C ARG A 23 -12.00 4.58 -0.41
N ASP A 24 -12.15 5.72 0.27
CA ASP A 24 -12.47 7.00 -0.36
C ASP A 24 -11.40 7.34 -1.41
N TRP A 25 -10.12 7.15 -1.07
CA TRP A 25 -9.02 7.35 -2.00
C TRP A 25 -9.09 6.44 -3.24
N LEU A 26 -9.38 5.15 -3.05
CA LEU A 26 -9.46 4.18 -4.16
C LEU A 26 -10.62 4.44 -5.13
N GLU A 27 -11.60 5.25 -4.74
CA GLU A 27 -12.68 5.70 -5.62
C GLU A 27 -12.29 6.91 -6.49
N GLU A 28 -11.22 7.62 -6.14
CA GLU A 28 -10.76 8.78 -6.90
C GLU A 28 -10.06 8.38 -8.21
N GLU A 29 -10.26 9.16 -9.28
CA GLU A 29 -9.55 8.98 -10.57
C GLU A 29 -8.01 9.02 -10.42
N GLN A 30 -7.52 9.70 -9.38
CA GLN A 30 -6.10 9.78 -9.07
C GLN A 30 -5.52 8.42 -8.67
N SER A 31 -6.26 7.59 -7.94
CA SER A 31 -5.84 6.24 -7.56
C SER A 31 -5.77 5.29 -8.76
N GLN A 32 -6.68 5.47 -9.71
CA GLN A 32 -6.85 4.65 -10.92
C GLN A 32 -5.84 4.99 -12.04
N SER A 33 -4.99 6.01 -11.84
CA SER A 33 -3.99 6.46 -12.81
C SER A 33 -2.53 6.32 -12.34
N SER A 34 -2.30 5.63 -11.21
CA SER A 34 -0.99 5.48 -10.52
C SER A 34 0.02 4.53 -11.19
N GLY A 35 -0.13 4.23 -12.48
CA GLY A 35 0.65 3.20 -13.16
C GLY A 35 2.11 3.57 -13.35
N TRP A 36 3.04 2.68 -12.96
CA TRP A 36 4.47 2.90 -13.15
C TRP A 36 4.90 2.53 -14.58
N GLU A 37 5.62 3.41 -15.25
CA GLU A 37 6.36 3.06 -16.47
C GLU A 37 7.77 2.63 -16.04
N VAL A 38 8.03 1.32 -16.03
CA VAL A 38 9.41 0.84 -16.21
C VAL A 38 9.81 1.22 -17.63
N GLY A 39 11.00 1.81 -17.81
CA GLY A 39 11.46 2.44 -19.05
C GLY A 39 11.66 1.52 -20.26
N SER A 40 10.63 0.77 -20.65
CA SER A 40 10.56 -0.02 -21.87
C SER A 40 9.08 -0.28 -22.21
N GLY A 41 8.38 0.73 -22.72
CA GLY A 41 7.27 0.66 -23.68
C GLY A 41 6.08 -0.31 -23.50
N GLU A 42 5.98 -1.06 -22.40
CA GLU A 42 4.94 -2.09 -22.21
C GLU A 42 4.07 -1.80 -20.97
N THR A 43 2.85 -2.33 -21.05
CA THR A 43 1.63 -2.23 -20.23
C THR A 43 1.76 -2.50 -18.72
N VAL A 44 2.96 -2.46 -18.14
CA VAL A 44 3.25 -2.67 -16.71
C VAL A 44 2.52 -1.66 -15.83
N GLY A 45 2.30 -0.44 -16.32
CA GLY A 45 1.59 0.60 -15.57
C GLY A 45 0.15 0.24 -15.24
N HIS A 46 -0.59 -0.37 -16.17
CA HIS A 46 -1.99 -0.75 -15.90
C HIS A 46 -2.06 -1.92 -14.92
N GLU A 47 -1.16 -2.91 -15.06
CA GLU A 47 -1.08 -4.04 -14.12
C GLU A 47 -0.71 -3.57 -12.70
N SER A 48 0.19 -2.59 -12.55
CA SER A 48 0.54 -2.04 -11.24
C SER A 48 -0.59 -1.26 -10.60
N VAL A 49 -1.40 -0.54 -11.39
CA VAL A 49 -2.62 0.12 -10.90
C VAL A 49 -3.60 -0.92 -10.37
N LEU A 50 -3.89 -1.95 -11.17
CA LEU A 50 -4.82 -3.01 -10.79
C LEU A 50 -4.33 -3.75 -9.54
N LYS A 51 -3.03 -4.05 -9.45
CA LYS A 51 -2.44 -4.67 -8.25
C LYS A 51 -2.53 -3.75 -7.02
N GLY A 52 -2.35 -2.44 -7.22
CA GLY A 52 -2.50 -1.44 -6.17
C GLY A 52 -3.94 -1.34 -5.67
N ASP A 53 -4.92 -1.23 -6.56
CA ASP A 53 -6.35 -1.14 -6.20
C ASP A 53 -6.82 -2.39 -5.43
N HIS A 54 -6.54 -3.59 -5.93
CA HIS A 54 -6.87 -4.83 -5.23
C HIS A 54 -6.18 -4.92 -3.86
N SER A 55 -4.91 -4.49 -3.79
CA SER A 55 -4.16 -4.48 -2.53
C SER A 55 -4.77 -3.52 -1.53
N GLY A 56 -5.11 -2.30 -1.95
CA GLY A 56 -5.74 -1.28 -1.12
C GLY A 56 -7.10 -1.73 -0.58
N ARG A 57 -7.94 -2.37 -1.41
CA ARG A 57 -9.22 -2.94 -0.95
C ARG A 57 -9.02 -4.04 0.09
N MET A 58 -8.01 -4.89 -0.09
CA MET A 58 -7.68 -5.94 0.86
C MET A 58 -7.13 -5.37 2.17
N ILE A 59 -6.29 -4.33 2.12
CA ILE A 59 -5.83 -3.60 3.31
C ILE A 59 -7.02 -3.02 4.07
N ALA A 60 -7.95 -2.35 3.38
CA ALA A 60 -9.15 -1.81 4.03
C ALA A 60 -9.99 -2.89 4.72
N GLN A 61 -10.12 -4.08 4.12
CA GLN A 61 -10.78 -5.23 4.74
C GLN A 61 -10.01 -5.73 5.97
N ILE A 62 -8.68 -5.77 5.91
CA ILE A 62 -7.82 -6.15 7.04
C ILE A 62 -8.02 -5.22 8.24
N LEU A 63 -7.99 -3.92 7.99
CA LEU A 63 -8.17 -2.90 9.01
C LEU A 63 -9.60 -2.92 9.61
N GLU A 64 -10.61 -3.25 8.82
CA GLU A 64 -12.00 -3.31 9.31
C GLU A 64 -12.32 -4.51 10.19
N HIS A 65 -11.78 -5.68 9.85
CA HIS A 65 -12.08 -6.87 10.63
C HIS A 65 -11.23 -6.97 11.90
N ASN A 66 -10.08 -6.29 11.95
CA ASN A 66 -9.18 -6.26 13.11
C ASN A 66 -8.75 -4.82 13.47
N PRO A 67 -9.68 -3.97 13.94
CA PRO A 67 -9.40 -2.55 14.24
C PRO A 67 -8.54 -2.34 15.48
N THR A 68 -8.33 -3.38 16.29
CA THR A 68 -7.48 -3.34 17.49
C THR A 68 -6.06 -3.85 17.21
N GLU A 69 -5.77 -4.21 15.95
CA GLU A 69 -4.47 -4.71 15.50
C GLU A 69 -3.99 -5.96 16.27
N ASN A 70 -4.94 -6.79 16.73
CA ASN A 70 -4.63 -7.97 17.52
C ASN A 70 -3.90 -9.03 16.66
N PRO A 71 -2.64 -9.40 16.98
CA PRO A 71 -1.87 -10.34 16.15
C PRO A 71 -2.51 -11.73 15.98
N SER A 72 -3.35 -12.14 16.94
CA SER A 72 -4.01 -13.44 16.92
C SER A 72 -5.27 -13.49 16.05
N GLU A 73 -5.80 -12.33 15.62
CA GLU A 73 -7.00 -12.23 14.79
C GLU A 73 -6.69 -12.24 13.29
N TYR A 74 -5.41 -12.13 12.89
CA TYR A 74 -5.02 -12.19 11.48
C TYR A 74 -4.89 -13.62 10.95
N SER A 75 -5.55 -13.88 9.83
CA SER A 75 -5.40 -15.14 9.10
C SER A 75 -4.02 -15.25 8.44
N ASP A 76 -3.62 -16.46 8.04
CA ASP A 76 -2.39 -16.65 7.26
C ASP A 76 -2.41 -15.89 5.93
N GLN A 77 -3.60 -15.74 5.33
CA GLN A 77 -3.80 -14.97 4.10
C GLN A 77 -3.56 -13.47 4.32
N ASP A 78 -4.01 -12.94 5.46
CA ASP A 78 -3.76 -11.54 5.83
C ASP A 78 -2.27 -11.30 6.00
N ILE A 79 -1.58 -12.18 6.73
CA ILE A 79 -0.13 -12.05 6.93
C ILE A 79 0.64 -12.12 5.60
N ASP A 80 0.25 -13.02 4.69
CA ASP A 80 0.89 -13.10 3.38
C ASP A 80 0.67 -11.85 2.53
N HIS A 81 -0.51 -11.23 2.65
CA HIS A 81 -0.76 -9.94 2.01
C HIS A 81 0.05 -8.82 2.66
N MET A 82 0.06 -8.73 3.99
CA MET A 82 0.87 -7.75 4.74
C MET A 82 2.35 -7.81 4.36
N ARG A 83 2.92 -9.01 4.20
CA ARG A 83 4.30 -9.18 3.70
C ARG A 83 4.55 -8.48 2.38
N ARG A 84 3.58 -8.56 1.45
CA ARG A 84 3.65 -7.90 0.14
C ARG A 84 3.55 -6.40 0.31
N VAL A 85 2.62 -5.92 1.13
CA VAL A 85 2.42 -4.50 1.43
C VAL A 85 3.69 -3.88 2.01
N VAL A 86 4.22 -4.46 3.07
CA VAL A 86 5.47 -4.04 3.72
C VAL A 86 6.63 -3.99 2.72
N SER A 87 6.79 -5.04 1.91
CA SER A 87 7.86 -5.11 0.92
C SER A 87 7.69 -4.06 -0.19
N TYR A 88 6.45 -3.76 -0.56
CA TYR A 88 6.12 -2.74 -1.55
C TYR A 88 6.42 -1.34 -1.02
N CYS A 89 5.86 -0.98 0.14
CA CYS A 89 6.01 0.34 0.74
C CYS A 89 7.49 0.65 1.02
N LYS A 90 8.25 -0.27 1.63
CA LYS A 90 9.68 -0.05 1.92
C LYS A 90 10.51 0.22 0.66
N ARG A 91 10.26 -0.53 -0.42
CA ARG A 91 10.98 -0.35 -1.69
C ARG A 91 10.65 1.00 -2.33
N HIS A 92 9.39 1.42 -2.30
CA HIS A 92 8.96 2.66 -2.92
C HIS A 92 9.36 3.88 -2.09
N LEU A 93 9.30 3.82 -0.75
CA LEU A 93 9.79 4.88 0.12
C LEU A 93 11.29 5.15 -0.08
N ALA A 94 12.10 4.09 -0.18
CA ALA A 94 13.53 4.23 -0.47
C ALA A 94 13.82 4.83 -1.86
N GLN A 95 12.87 4.72 -2.81
CA GLN A 95 12.96 5.36 -4.12
C GLN A 95 12.46 6.82 -4.08
N GLU A 96 11.40 7.11 -3.34
CA GLU A 96 10.82 8.44 -3.11
C GLU A 96 11.77 9.39 -2.39
N GLU A 97 12.49 8.92 -1.37
CA GLU A 97 13.47 9.71 -0.62
C GLU A 97 14.57 10.27 -1.54
N ARG A 98 14.85 9.58 -2.66
CA ARG A 98 15.77 10.06 -3.71
C ARG A 98 15.13 11.05 -4.68
N ALA A 99 13.80 11.06 -4.78
CA ALA A 99 13.02 11.77 -5.80
C ALA A 99 12.33 13.07 -5.30
N LYS A 100 12.52 13.47 -4.03
CA LYS A 100 12.05 14.74 -3.43
C LYS A 100 10.51 14.89 -3.36
N HIS A 101 9.81 13.92 -2.75
CA HIS A 101 8.41 14.01 -2.27
C HIS A 101 7.49 14.92 -3.11
N ASN A 102 7.19 14.50 -4.34
CA ASN A 102 6.23 15.21 -5.18
C ASN A 102 4.85 14.54 -5.07
N THR A 103 3.88 15.27 -4.51
CA THR A 103 2.50 14.82 -4.28
C THR A 103 1.70 14.63 -5.58
N SER A 104 2.18 15.19 -6.69
CA SER A 104 1.63 14.94 -8.04
C SER A 104 2.28 13.72 -8.71
N SER A 105 3.25 13.06 -8.06
CA SER A 105 3.93 11.93 -8.64
C SER A 105 3.07 10.67 -8.63
N LYS A 106 3.29 9.82 -9.64
CA LYS A 106 2.70 8.48 -9.72
C LYS A 106 3.08 7.60 -8.52
N SER A 107 4.27 7.83 -7.96
CA SER A 107 4.81 7.05 -6.85
C SER A 107 4.10 7.36 -5.53
N TYR A 108 3.87 8.64 -5.22
CA TYR A 108 3.00 9.06 -4.11
C TYR A 108 1.60 8.44 -4.19
N ARG A 109 0.94 8.57 -5.36
CA ARG A 109 -0.39 8.00 -5.57
C ARG A 109 -0.40 6.47 -5.43
N SER A 110 0.66 5.83 -5.88
CA SER A 110 0.84 4.39 -5.73
C SER A 110 1.00 3.99 -4.26
N LEU A 111 1.82 4.69 -3.48
CA LEU A 111 1.95 4.43 -2.03
C LEU A 111 0.60 4.54 -1.32
N LYS A 112 -0.23 5.53 -1.67
CA LYS A 112 -1.59 5.65 -1.13
C LYS A 112 -2.50 4.49 -1.51
N ASN A 113 -2.39 3.95 -2.73
CA ASN A 113 -3.11 2.72 -3.10
C ASN A 113 -2.71 1.52 -2.23
N TRP A 114 -1.52 1.57 -1.62
CA TRP A 114 -1.00 0.56 -0.70
C TRP A 114 -1.15 0.96 0.78
N GLY A 115 -2.02 1.93 1.08
CA GLY A 115 -2.37 2.33 2.44
C GLY A 115 -1.36 3.24 3.15
N HIS A 116 -0.33 3.72 2.43
CA HIS A 116 0.66 4.64 2.98
C HIS A 116 0.52 6.03 2.35
N ASP A 117 0.13 7.01 3.15
CA ASP A 117 0.14 8.42 2.79
C ASP A 117 1.41 9.08 3.33
N SER A 118 2.35 9.41 2.43
CA SER A 118 3.63 10.03 2.79
C SER A 118 3.51 11.47 3.30
N LEU A 119 2.33 12.09 3.26
CA LEU A 119 2.07 13.39 3.88
C LEU A 119 1.48 13.28 5.29
N LYS A 120 1.17 12.07 5.74
CA LYS A 120 0.54 11.81 7.04
C LYS A 120 1.62 11.36 8.03
N GLU A 121 1.82 12.17 9.07
CA GLU A 121 2.70 11.91 10.22
C GLU A 121 1.99 11.08 11.30
#